data_AF-A0AAE1PVK4-F1
#
_entry.id   AF-A0AAE1PVK4-F1
#
_cell.length_a   1.000
_cell.length_b   1.000
_cell.length_c   1.000
_cell.angle_alpha   90.00
_cell.angle_beta   90.00
_cell.angle_gamma   90.00
#
_symmetry.space_group_name_H-M   'P 1'
#
loop_
_entity.id
_entity.type
_entity.pdbx_description
1 polymer ?
#
loop_
_entity_poly.entity_id
_entity_poly.type
_entity_poly.pdbx_seq_one_letter_code
_entity_poly.pdbx_strand_id
1 'polypeptide(L)'
;MTEKGYAEVVPEKGLGIESENGVWSRVASLKSVTIPRLELTAATLAVRVNDVIVNALEIPVGRINFWTDSTAVLRYIRNTKSRFHTSVANRLAVIHDGSGQDQWRHVPSCENPADKASRL
;
A
#
# COMPACT_ATOMS: atom_id res chain seq x y z
N MET A 1 -7.40 -5.29 -24.66
CA MET A 1 -8.18 -4.23 -25.33
C MET A 1 -9.61 -4.71 -25.21
N THR A 2 -10.46 -4.16 -24.34
CA THR A 2 -10.96 -2.78 -24.34
C THR A 2 -11.44 -2.35 -22.93
N GLU A 3 -11.44 -1.05 -22.70
CA GLU A 3 -11.69 -0.28 -21.48
C GLU A 3 -12.95 -0.66 -20.66
N LYS A 4 -12.87 -0.50 -19.33
CA LYS A 4 -14.04 -0.19 -18.49
C LYS A 4 -13.84 1.17 -17.84
N GLY A 5 -14.17 2.22 -18.60
CA GLY A 5 -14.51 3.52 -18.02
C GLY A 5 -15.89 3.42 -17.36
N TYR A 6 -16.01 3.89 -16.12
CA TYR A 6 -17.30 4.05 -15.46
C TYR A 6 -17.69 5.53 -15.51
N ALA A 7 -18.71 5.84 -16.30
CA ALA A 7 -19.52 7.04 -16.18
C ALA A 7 -20.80 6.64 -15.46
N GLU A 8 -21.20 7.36 -14.41
CA GLU A 8 -22.50 7.20 -13.77
C GLU A 8 -23.33 8.48 -13.96
N VAL A 9 -24.53 8.26 -14.47
CA VAL A 9 -25.55 9.24 -14.86
C VAL A 9 -26.30 9.71 -13.61
N VAL A 10 -26.47 11.01 -13.43
CA VAL A 10 -27.33 11.59 -12.39
C VAL A 10 -28.76 11.69 -12.93
N PRO A 11 -29.79 11.07 -12.31
CA PRO A 11 -31.17 11.35 -12.66
C PRO A 11 -31.70 12.58 -11.90
N GLU A 12 -32.40 13.45 -12.62
CA GLU A 12 -33.24 14.51 -12.07
C GLU A 12 -34.44 13.93 -11.29
N LYS A 13 -34.80 14.62 -10.21
CA LYS A 13 -35.89 14.38 -9.25
C LYS A 13 -37.08 13.50 -9.72
N GLY A 14 -37.51 12.58 -8.85
CA GLY A 14 -38.95 12.25 -8.72
C GLY A 14 -39.30 10.85 -8.23
N LEU A 15 -39.99 10.82 -7.08
CA LEU A 15 -40.90 9.80 -6.54
C LEU A 15 -40.37 8.43 -6.07
N GLY A 16 -40.85 8.06 -4.88
CA GLY A 16 -40.34 7.00 -4.04
C GLY A 16 -40.79 5.58 -4.39
N ILE A 17 -40.09 4.63 -3.77
CA ILE A 17 -40.61 3.37 -3.26
C ILE A 17 -39.70 2.93 -2.12
N GLU A 18 -40.29 2.70 -0.96
CA GLU A 18 -39.65 2.14 0.23
C GLU A 18 -39.17 0.71 -0.07
N SER A 19 -37.97 0.36 0.40
CA SER A 19 -37.56 -1.02 0.63
C SER A 19 -36.83 -1.09 1.95
N GLU A 20 -37.43 -1.82 2.87
CA GLU A 20 -36.85 -2.29 4.12
C GLU A 20 -35.51 -3.01 3.88
N ASN A 21 -34.67 -3.01 4.92
CA ASN A 21 -33.49 -3.86 5.10
C ASN A 21 -32.29 -3.59 4.19
N GLY A 22 -31.46 -2.63 4.62
CA GLY A 22 -30.09 -2.51 4.13
C GLY A 22 -29.48 -1.18 4.54
N VAL A 23 -28.95 -1.11 5.77
CA VAL A 23 -28.06 -0.01 6.14
C VAL A 23 -26.80 -0.14 5.28
N TRP A 24 -26.82 0.46 4.09
CA TRP A 24 -25.62 0.77 3.36
C TRP A 24 -24.91 1.84 4.19
N SER A 25 -24.05 1.40 5.09
CA SER A 25 -23.06 2.25 5.71
C SER A 25 -22.30 2.88 4.56
N ARG A 26 -22.63 4.14 4.28
CA ARG A 26 -21.85 5.01 3.39
C ARG A 26 -20.50 5.18 4.07
N VAL A 27 -19.59 4.22 3.84
CA VAL A 27 -18.17 4.41 4.08
C VAL A 27 -17.74 5.43 3.03
N ALA A 28 -17.96 6.71 3.35
CA ALA A 28 -17.37 7.83 2.65
C ALA A 28 -15.90 7.49 2.43
N SER A 29 -15.40 7.67 1.20
CA SER A 29 -14.03 7.31 0.87
C SER A 29 -13.03 8.21 1.58
N LEU A 30 -12.69 7.87 2.83
CA LEU A 30 -11.47 8.28 3.54
C LEU A 30 -10.20 7.61 2.95
N LYS A 31 -10.36 6.95 1.79
CA LYS A 31 -9.51 5.87 1.31
C LYS A 31 -8.17 6.38 0.76
N SER A 32 -8.10 7.56 0.14
CA SER A 32 -6.90 7.96 -0.60
C SER A 32 -5.69 8.34 0.26
N VAL A 33 -5.88 8.87 1.48
CA VAL A 33 -4.77 9.23 2.37
C VAL A 33 -4.41 8.09 3.33
N THR A 34 -5.41 7.28 3.70
CA THR A 34 -5.21 6.16 4.63
C THR A 34 -4.47 5.00 3.95
N ILE A 35 -4.74 4.75 2.67
CA ILE A 35 -4.07 3.70 1.89
C ILE A 35 -2.54 3.93 1.82
N PRO A 36 -2.01 5.10 1.40
CA PRO A 36 -0.57 5.36 1.40
C PRO A 36 0.11 5.23 2.77
N ARG A 37 -0.61 5.54 3.86
CA ARG A 37 -0.08 5.38 5.23
C ARG A 37 0.04 3.91 5.63
N LEU A 38 -0.96 3.11 5.30
CA LEU A 38 -0.95 1.66 5.58
C LEU A 38 0.11 0.96 4.75
N GLU A 39 0.17 1.25 3.45
CA GLU A 39 1.16 0.66 2.54
C GLU A 39 2.60 1.01 2.97
N LEU A 40 2.86 2.27 3.36
CA LEU A 40 4.18 2.65 3.86
C LEU A 40 4.50 2.00 5.22
N THR A 41 3.48 1.78 6.06
CA THR A 41 3.66 1.04 7.33
C THR A 41 4.01 -0.42 7.07
N ALA A 42 3.37 -1.06 6.08
CA ALA A 42 3.70 -2.42 5.67
C ALA A 42 5.15 -2.50 5.15
N ALA A 43 5.59 -1.52 4.36
CA ALA A 43 6.98 -1.43 3.93
C ALA A 43 7.97 -1.29 5.10
N THR A 44 7.67 -0.43 6.08
CA THR A 44 8.49 -0.32 7.30
C THR A 44 8.56 -1.63 8.08
N LEU A 45 7.43 -2.34 8.20
CA LEU A 45 7.39 -3.63 8.90
C LEU A 45 8.23 -4.68 8.17
N ALA A 46 8.15 -4.74 6.83
CA ALA A 46 8.94 -5.67 6.03
C ALA A 46 10.46 -5.51 6.29
N VAL A 47 10.95 -4.27 6.39
CA VAL A 47 12.37 -3.99 6.71
C VAL A 47 12.74 -4.49 8.11
N ARG A 48 11.89 -4.24 9.12
CA ARG A 48 12.13 -4.69 10.49
C ARG A 48 12.12 -6.22 10.61
N VAL A 49 11.18 -6.87 9.94
CA VAL A 49 11.10 -8.34 9.92
C VAL A 49 12.31 -8.92 9.21
N ASN A 50 12.76 -8.32 8.10
CA ASN A 50 13.98 -8.73 7.43
C ASN A 50 15.20 -8.68 8.36
N ASP A 51 15.37 -7.60 9.14
CA ASP A 51 16.46 -7.48 10.10
C ASP A 51 16.44 -8.62 11.14
N VAL A 52 15.26 -8.94 11.69
CA VAL A 52 15.10 -10.08 12.61
C VAL A 52 15.47 -11.40 11.93
N ILE A 53 15.00 -11.63 10.70
CA ILE A 53 15.29 -12.88 9.96
C ILE A 53 16.77 -13.00 9.67
N VAL A 54 17.41 -11.96 9.13
CA VAL A 54 18.84 -11.98 8.79
C VAL A 54 19.69 -12.21 10.03
N ASN A 55 19.36 -11.57 11.16
CA ASN A 55 20.10 -11.76 12.42
C ASN A 55 19.89 -13.14 13.05
N ALA A 56 18.76 -13.81 12.74
CA ALA A 56 18.49 -15.18 13.20
C ALA A 56 19.12 -16.26 12.30
N LEU A 57 19.49 -15.92 11.06
CA LEU A 57 20.11 -16.85 10.13
C LEU A 57 21.60 -16.97 10.40
N GLU A 58 22.08 -18.18 10.71
CA GLU A 58 23.51 -18.49 10.87
C GLU A 58 24.23 -18.69 9.52
N ILE A 59 23.61 -18.28 8.42
CA ILE A 59 24.13 -18.44 7.06
C ILE A 59 24.28 -17.09 6.35
N PRO A 60 25.27 -16.94 5.45
CA PRO A 60 25.39 -15.73 4.64
C PRO A 60 24.14 -15.49 3.79
N VAL A 61 23.49 -14.35 3.99
CA VAL A 61 22.39 -13.90 3.14
C VAL A 61 22.97 -13.12 1.96
N GLY A 62 22.64 -13.54 0.75
CA GLY A 62 23.05 -12.87 -0.49
C GLY A 62 22.22 -11.60 -0.76
N ARG A 63 21.63 -11.50 -1.95
CA ARG A 63 20.80 -10.34 -2.31
C ARG A 63 19.40 -10.43 -1.69
N ILE A 64 19.03 -9.41 -0.94
CA ILE A 64 17.66 -9.21 -0.41
C ILE A 64 16.90 -8.26 -1.35
N ASN A 65 15.66 -8.61 -1.71
CA ASN A 65 14.75 -7.74 -2.45
C ASN A 65 13.44 -7.58 -1.67
N PHE A 66 12.90 -6.36 -1.65
CA PHE A 66 11.59 -6.03 -1.11
C PHE A 66 10.61 -5.80 -2.25
N TRP A 67 9.40 -6.33 -2.13
CA TRP A 67 8.36 -6.20 -3.15
C TRP A 67 7.15 -5.47 -2.58
N THR A 68 6.60 -4.55 -3.38
CA THR A 68 5.34 -3.86 -3.08
C THR A 68 4.56 -3.67 -4.36
N ASP A 69 3.24 -3.74 -4.30
CA ASP A 69 2.33 -3.37 -5.38
C ASP A 69 1.94 -1.88 -5.35
N SER A 70 2.40 -1.15 -4.34
CA SER A 70 2.20 0.29 -4.24
C SER A 70 3.29 1.04 -4.98
N THR A 71 2.94 1.56 -6.16
CA THR A 71 3.78 2.54 -6.87
C THR A 71 3.96 3.84 -6.06
N ALA A 72 3.02 4.17 -5.17
CA ALA A 72 3.13 5.32 -4.27
C ALA A 72 4.26 5.12 -3.25
N VAL A 73 4.34 3.94 -2.61
CA VAL A 73 5.43 3.58 -1.69
C VAL A 73 6.78 3.67 -2.41
N LEU A 74 6.89 3.12 -3.63
CA LEU A 74 8.13 3.20 -4.40
C LEU A 74 8.54 4.65 -4.71
N ARG A 75 7.57 5.52 -5.00
CA ARG A 75 7.84 6.95 -5.20
C ARG A 75 8.32 7.63 -3.92
N TYR A 76 7.75 7.29 -2.76
CA TYR A 76 8.22 7.81 -1.47
C TYR A 76 9.67 7.38 -1.18
N ILE A 77 9.98 6.10 -1.36
CA ILE A 77 11.32 5.54 -1.11
C ILE A 77 12.36 6.15 -2.07
N ARG A 78 12.01 6.38 -3.34
CA ARG A 78 12.96 6.97 -4.30
C ARG A 78 13.13 8.48 -4.15
N ASN A 79 12.31 9.14 -3.33
CA ASN A 79 12.30 10.59 -3.21
C ASN A 79 13.20 11.04 -2.06
N THR A 80 14.39 11.51 -2.41
CA THR A 80 15.40 12.01 -1.47
C THR A 80 15.37 13.53 -1.27
N LYS A 81 14.51 14.26 -2.00
CA LYS A 81 14.55 15.73 -2.07
C LYS A 81 13.38 16.41 -1.38
N SER A 82 12.27 15.71 -1.19
CA SER A 82 11.02 16.31 -0.69
C SER A 82 10.96 16.27 0.84
N ARG A 83 10.37 17.32 1.43
CA ARG A 83 10.02 17.34 2.84
C ARG A 83 8.67 16.64 3.04
N PHE A 84 8.65 15.60 3.87
CA PHE A 84 7.43 14.88 4.21
C PHE A 84 6.93 15.27 5.60
N HIS A 85 5.64 15.05 5.83
CA HIS A 85 5.07 15.07 7.18
C HIS A 85 5.83 14.09 8.10
N THR A 86 6.06 14.44 9.36
CA THR A 86 6.91 13.69 10.31
C THR A 86 6.59 12.20 10.37
N SER A 87 5.31 11.83 10.37
CA SER A 87 4.88 10.42 10.38
C SER A 87 5.35 9.61 9.16
N VAL A 88 5.43 10.25 7.98
CA VAL A 88 5.95 9.65 6.74
C VAL A 88 7.48 9.66 6.76
N ALA A 89 8.08 10.78 7.15
CA ALA A 89 9.53 10.93 7.24
C ALA A 89 10.17 9.89 8.18
N ASN A 90 9.57 9.67 9.36
CA ASN A 90 10.06 8.68 10.33
C ASN A 90 10.02 7.24 9.78
N ARG A 91 9.01 6.90 8.97
CA ARG A 91 8.92 5.58 8.33
C ARG A 91 9.93 5.43 7.21
N LEU A 92 10.14 6.48 6.41
CA LEU A 92 11.14 6.49 5.37
C LEU A 92 12.56 6.41 5.94
N ALA A 93 12.83 7.04 7.08
CA ALA A 93 14.10 6.89 7.79
C ALA A 93 14.37 5.41 8.11
N VAL A 94 13.42 4.71 8.72
CA VAL A 94 13.57 3.26 9.02
C VAL A 94 13.79 2.44 7.74
N ILE A 95 13.08 2.76 6.66
CA ILE A 95 13.24 2.05 5.38
C ILE A 95 14.64 2.31 4.80
N HIS A 96 15.13 3.54 4.82
CA HIS A 96 16.44 3.91 4.30
C HIS A 96 17.60 3.38 5.13
N ASP A 97 17.44 3.29 6.45
CA ASP A 97 18.46 2.74 7.35
C ASP A 97 18.58 1.22 7.20
N GLY A 98 17.46 0.52 6.97
CA GLY A 98 17.43 -0.94 6.88
C GLY A 98 17.40 -1.51 5.45
N SER A 99 17.40 -0.67 4.41
CA SER A 99 17.40 -1.13 3.02
C SER A 99 17.89 -0.08 2.02
N GLY A 100 18.56 -0.55 0.97
CA GLY A 100 18.89 0.23 -0.22
C GLY A 100 17.65 0.47 -1.11
N GLN A 101 17.57 1.65 -1.74
CA GLN A 101 16.46 2.00 -2.62
C GLN A 101 16.35 1.06 -3.84
N ASP A 102 17.46 0.49 -4.30
CA ASP A 102 17.57 -0.44 -5.42
C ASP A 102 17.09 -1.87 -5.10
N GLN A 103 16.89 -2.17 -3.81
CA GLN A 103 16.31 -3.42 -3.34
C GLN A 103 14.78 -3.46 -3.48
N TRP A 104 14.13 -2.31 -3.70
CA TRP A 104 12.67 -2.19 -3.77
C TRP A 104 12.14 -2.34 -5.20
N ARG A 105 11.23 -3.29 -5.39
CA ARG A 105 10.63 -3.63 -6.68
C ARG A 105 9.11 -3.57 -6.64
N HIS A 106 8.54 -3.28 -7.81
CA HIS A 106 7.09 -3.34 -8.01
C HIS A 106 6.68 -4.78 -8.35
N VAL A 107 5.58 -5.25 -7.76
CA VAL A 107 4.85 -6.46 -8.18
C VAL A 107 3.40 -6.10 -8.44
N PRO A 108 2.75 -6.57 -9.53
CA PRO A 108 1.31 -6.33 -9.71
C PRO A 108 0.48 -6.87 -8.53
N SER A 109 -0.58 -6.17 -8.11
CA SER A 109 -1.41 -6.62 -6.97
C SER A 109 -1.95 -8.04 -7.12
N CYS A 110 -2.30 -8.47 -8.35
CA CYS A 110 -2.76 -9.83 -8.63
C CYS A 110 -1.69 -10.93 -8.40
N GLU A 111 -0.42 -10.53 -8.39
CA GLU A 111 0.74 -11.41 -8.20
C GLU A 111 1.36 -11.24 -6.81
N ASN A 112 0.90 -10.27 -6.02
CA ASN A 112 1.40 -10.02 -4.67
C ASN A 112 0.95 -11.14 -3.71
N PRO A 113 1.87 -12.01 -3.21
CA PRO A 113 1.49 -13.07 -2.29
C PRO A 113 0.94 -12.54 -0.96
N ALA A 114 1.36 -11.33 -0.54
CA ALA A 114 0.86 -10.71 0.68
C ALA A 114 -0.62 -10.30 0.57
N ASP A 115 -1.07 -9.86 -0.61
CA ASP A 115 -2.48 -9.53 -0.84
C ASP A 115 -3.35 -10.78 -0.99
N LYS A 116 -2.78 -11.89 -1.48
CA LYS A 116 -3.47 -13.19 -1.44
C LYS A 116 -3.63 -13.67 0.01
N ALA A 117 -2.59 -13.51 0.82
CA ALA A 117 -2.60 -13.93 2.23
C ALA A 117 -3.53 -13.05 3.10
N SER A 118 -3.71 -11.77 2.80
CA SER A 118 -4.60 -10.86 3.55
C SER A 118 -6.09 -11.07 3.28
N ARG A 119 -6.43 -11.85 2.24
CA ARG A 119 -7.81 -12.16 1.81
C ARG A 119 -8.29 -13.55 2.26
N LEU A 120 -7.41 -14.36 2.87
CA LEU A 120 -7.73 -15.65 3.49
C LEU A 120 -8.17 -15.43 4.94
#